data_AF-A0A0M2R689-F1
#
_entry.id   AF-A0A0M2R689-F1
#
_cell.length_a   1.000
_cell.length_b   1.000
_cell.length_c   1.000
_cell.angle_alpha   90.00
_cell.angle_beta   90.00
_cell.angle_gamma   90.00
#
_symmetry.space_group_name_H-M   'P 1'
#
loop_
_entity.id
_entity.type
_entity.pdbx_description
1 polymer ?
#
loop_
_entity_poly.entity_id
_entity_poly.type
_entity_poly.pdbx_seq_one_letter_code
_entity_poly.pdbx_strand_id
1 'polypeptide(L)'
;MSDYTFYVGHLRFIANRTGRVNEEVSRMMDILEDIANQIETKSAFKLKAQDLRLGSRALAGVAGFLQKQILPEVVAAQNEAGEKQVRWVIDTSMAFTSKILMHAEITSDKDDLELDLPKAP
;
A
#
# COMPACT_ATOMS: atom_id res chain seq x y z
N MET A 1 4.71 -10.61 -16.60
CA MET A 1 4.72 -10.41 -15.14
C MET A 1 4.74 -8.91 -14.91
N SER A 2 3.92 -8.39 -14.00
CA SER A 2 3.93 -6.96 -13.66
C SER A 2 5.29 -6.59 -13.04
N ASP A 3 5.83 -5.43 -13.41
CA ASP A 3 7.07 -4.89 -12.82
C ASP A 3 6.92 -4.62 -11.30
N TYR A 4 5.68 -4.68 -10.79
CA TYR A 4 5.32 -4.38 -9.40
C TYR A 4 5.04 -5.62 -8.54
N THR A 5 5.47 -6.81 -8.98
CA THR A 5 5.33 -8.06 -8.18
C THR A 5 5.91 -7.93 -6.78
N PHE A 6 7.00 -7.17 -6.59
CA PHE A 6 7.57 -6.90 -5.28
C PHE A 6 6.59 -6.10 -4.39
N TYR A 7 5.92 -5.07 -4.92
CA TYR A 7 4.96 -4.27 -4.16
C TYR A 7 3.70 -5.07 -3.83
N VAL A 8 3.13 -5.77 -4.82
CA VAL A 8 2.01 -6.70 -4.66
C VAL A 8 2.30 -7.73 -3.57
N GLY A 9 3.53 -8.27 -3.55
CA GLY A 9 3.98 -9.22 -2.53
C GLY A 9 3.94 -8.65 -1.11
N HIS A 10 4.40 -7.41 -0.91
CA HIS A 10 4.36 -6.76 0.40
C HIS A 10 2.92 -6.48 0.87
N LEU A 11 2.05 -6.01 -0.02
CA LEU A 11 0.64 -5.77 0.29
C LEU A 11 -0.05 -7.07 0.74
N ARG A 12 0.09 -8.15 -0.05
CA ARG A 12 -0.47 -9.47 0.28
C ARG A 12 0.13 -10.06 1.54
N PHE A 13 1.44 -9.90 1.76
CA PHE A 13 2.09 -10.39 2.97
C PHE A 13 1.48 -9.75 4.22
N ILE A 14 1.33 -8.43 4.21
CA ILE A 14 0.79 -7.69 5.37
C ILE A 14 -0.69 -8.01 5.56
N ALA A 15 -1.47 -8.07 4.47
CA ALA A 15 -2.88 -8.45 4.52
C ALA A 15 -3.09 -9.83 5.16
N ASN A 16 -2.29 -10.82 4.76
CA ASN A 16 -2.39 -12.19 5.27
C ASN A 16 -1.81 -12.38 6.68
N ARG A 17 -0.82 -11.56 7.07
CA ARG A 17 -0.14 -11.72 8.36
C ARG A 17 -0.83 -10.97 9.49
N THR A 18 -1.60 -9.94 9.17
CA THR A 18 -2.30 -9.13 10.17
C THR A 18 -3.53 -9.86 10.69
N GLY A 19 -3.61 -10.03 12.01
CA GLY A 19 -4.78 -10.63 12.65
C GLY A 19 -6.03 -9.76 12.44
N ARG A 20 -7.11 -10.38 11.94
CA ARG A 20 -8.42 -9.74 11.73
C ARG A 20 -9.17 -9.59 13.06
N VAL A 21 -8.65 -8.71 13.92
CA VAL A 21 -9.08 -8.54 15.32
C VAL A 21 -10.40 -7.79 15.47
N ASN A 22 -10.81 -7.02 14.45
CA ASN A 22 -12.09 -6.33 14.39
C ASN A 22 -12.49 -6.08 12.92
N GLU A 23 -13.70 -5.55 12.70
CA GLU A 23 -14.24 -5.29 11.36
C GLU A 23 -13.44 -4.24 10.59
N GLU A 24 -12.95 -3.18 11.26
CA GLU A 24 -12.16 -2.13 10.63
C GLU A 24 -10.83 -2.67 10.10
N VAL A 25 -10.10 -3.45 10.90
CA VAL A 25 -8.85 -4.10 10.50
C VAL A 25 -9.09 -5.12 9.40
N SER A 26 -10.16 -5.90 9.49
CA SER A 26 -10.53 -6.85 8.44
C SER A 26 -10.72 -6.13 7.11
N ARG A 27 -11.48 -5.04 7.11
CA ARG A 27 -11.74 -4.24 5.90
C ARG A 27 -10.48 -3.55 5.37
N MET A 28 -9.56 -3.10 6.22
CA MET A 28 -8.25 -2.62 5.77
C MET A 28 -7.48 -3.69 5.02
N MET A 29 -7.46 -4.93 5.52
CA MET A 29 -6.73 -6.02 4.84
C MET A 29 -7.40 -6.39 3.51
N ASP A 30 -8.74 -6.38 3.45
CA ASP A 30 -9.47 -6.60 2.20
C ASP A 30 -9.15 -5.50 1.17
N ILE A 31 -9.01 -4.24 1.59
CA ILE A 31 -8.59 -3.14 0.72
C ILE A 31 -7.15 -3.37 0.21
N LEU A 32 -6.23 -3.82 1.04
CA LEU A 32 -4.85 -4.13 0.60
C LEU A 32 -4.82 -5.27 -0.42
N GLU A 33 -5.63 -6.31 -0.22
CA GLU A 33 -5.77 -7.41 -1.18
C GLU A 33 -6.35 -6.94 -2.51
N ASP A 34 -7.40 -6.11 -2.47
CA ASP A 34 -8.00 -5.55 -3.68
C ASP A 34 -7.03 -4.65 -4.45
N ILE A 35 -6.32 -3.75 -3.77
CA ILE A 35 -5.25 -2.94 -4.38
C ILE A 35 -4.21 -3.85 -5.02
N ALA A 36 -3.75 -4.89 -4.32
CA ALA A 36 -2.74 -5.81 -4.86
C ALA A 36 -3.21 -6.52 -6.14
N ASN A 37 -4.48 -6.95 -6.19
CA ASN A 37 -5.07 -7.60 -7.36
C ASN A 37 -5.22 -6.63 -8.54
N GLN A 38 -5.63 -5.38 -8.26
CA GLN A 38 -5.72 -4.33 -9.27
C GLN A 38 -4.35 -4.04 -9.88
N ILE A 39 -3.31 -3.86 -9.05
CA ILE A 39 -1.92 -3.57 -9.48
C ILE A 39 -1.32 -4.69 -10.34
N GLU A 40 -1.64 -5.93 -10.01
CA GLU A 40 -1.17 -7.10 -10.77
C GLU A 40 -1.78 -7.14 -12.18
N THR A 41 -3.01 -6.63 -12.33
CA THR A 41 -3.76 -6.60 -13.59
C THR A 41 -3.45 -5.36 -14.42
N LYS A 42 -3.37 -4.20 -13.76
CA LYS A 42 -3.15 -2.88 -14.33
C LYS A 42 -2.18 -2.17 -13.39
N SER A 43 -1.15 -1.50 -13.88
CA SER A 43 -0.17 -0.76 -13.03
C SER A 43 -0.77 0.49 -12.34
N ALA A 44 -2.01 0.42 -11.89
CA ALA A 44 -2.82 1.42 -11.24
C ALA A 44 -3.86 0.72 -10.34
N PHE A 45 -4.42 1.45 -9.38
CA PHE A 45 -5.56 0.97 -8.60
C PHE A 45 -6.56 2.11 -8.39
N LYS A 46 -7.82 1.73 -8.19
CA LYS A 46 -8.93 2.61 -7.89
C LYS A 46 -9.50 2.30 -6.52
N LEU A 47 -9.68 3.34 -5.71
CA LEU A 47 -10.39 3.27 -4.44
C LEU A 47 -11.75 3.95 -4.56
N LYS A 48 -12.76 3.32 -3.96
CA LYS A 48 -14.09 3.91 -3.85
C LYS A 48 -14.07 5.04 -2.82
N ALA A 49 -14.91 6.06 -3.02
CA ALA A 49 -15.00 7.22 -2.13
C ALA A 49 -15.11 6.84 -0.64
N GLN A 50 -15.99 5.88 -0.33
CA GLN A 50 -16.21 5.36 1.04
C GLN A 50 -14.99 4.65 1.66
N ASP A 51 -14.05 4.18 0.84
CA ASP A 51 -12.89 3.41 1.27
C ASP A 51 -11.60 4.25 1.27
N LEU A 52 -11.64 5.52 0.85
CA LEU A 52 -10.47 6.40 0.76
C LEU A 52 -9.73 6.52 2.11
N ARG A 53 -10.44 6.90 3.18
CA ARG A 53 -9.81 7.10 4.50
C ARG A 53 -9.29 5.79 5.09
N LEU A 54 -9.97 4.68 4.82
CA LEU A 54 -9.56 3.38 5.33
C LEU A 54 -8.38 2.82 4.53
N GLY A 55 -8.39 2.99 3.21
CA GLY A 55 -7.30 2.61 2.32
C GLY A 55 -6.03 3.43 2.57
N SER A 56 -6.16 4.73 2.86
CA SER A 56 -5.01 5.55 3.24
C SER A 56 -4.39 5.10 4.57
N ARG A 57 -5.20 4.75 5.57
CA ARG A 57 -4.71 4.15 6.83
C ARG A 57 -4.04 2.80 6.60
N ALA A 58 -4.61 1.96 5.74
CA ALA A 58 -4.04 0.66 5.41
C ALA A 58 -2.65 0.80 4.77
N LEU A 59 -2.50 1.70 3.79
CA LEU A 59 -1.22 2.00 3.14
C LEU A 59 -0.20 2.64 4.09
N ALA A 60 -0.65 3.54 4.98
CA ALA A 60 0.20 4.07 6.04
C ALA A 60 0.69 2.98 7.01
N GLY A 61 -0.19 2.02 7.34
CA GLY A 61 0.13 0.84 8.13
C GLY A 61 1.19 -0.04 7.45
N VAL A 62 1.07 -0.25 6.13
CA VAL A 62 2.07 -0.94 5.31
C VAL A 62 3.44 -0.23 5.42
N ALA A 63 3.49 1.07 5.12
CA ALA A 63 4.71 1.85 5.20
C ALA A 63 5.35 1.78 6.59
N GLY A 64 4.54 1.99 7.64
CA GLY A 64 4.99 1.96 9.02
C GLY A 64 5.52 0.59 9.45
N PHE A 65 4.88 -0.50 9.01
CA PHE A 65 5.34 -1.86 9.28
C PHE A 65 6.70 -2.12 8.60
N LEU A 66 6.80 -1.83 7.30
CA LEU A 66 8.03 -2.05 6.54
C LEU A 66 9.19 -1.23 7.09
N GLN A 67 8.95 0.05 7.41
CA GLN A 67 9.95 0.95 7.97
C GLN A 67 10.51 0.44 9.32
N LYS A 68 9.66 -0.17 10.15
CA LYS A 68 10.03 -0.59 11.51
C LYS A 68 10.54 -2.03 11.59
N GLN A 69 10.02 -2.93 10.75
CA GLN A 69 10.22 -4.38 10.90
C GLN A 69 11.02 -5.02 9.76
N ILE A 70 10.95 -4.47 8.54
CA ILE A 70 11.56 -5.11 7.36
C ILE A 70 12.81 -4.37 6.90
N LEU A 71 12.75 -3.04 6.80
CA LEU A 71 13.88 -2.24 6.33
C LEU A 71 15.16 -2.46 7.18
N PRO A 72 15.11 -2.49 8.53
CA PRO A 72 16.31 -2.74 9.33
C PRO A 72 16.94 -4.11 9.05
N GLU A 73 16.13 -5.16 8.86
CA GLU A 73 16.60 -6.51 8.58
C GLU A 73 17.26 -6.62 7.21
N VAL A 74 16.67 -5.98 6.19
CA VAL A 74 17.21 -5.96 4.83
C VAL A 74 18.54 -5.19 4.78
N VAL A 75 18.64 -4.08 5.52
CA VAL A 75 19.90 -3.31 5.67
C VAL A 75 20.96 -4.13 6.41
N ALA A 76 20.60 -4.80 7.51
CA ALA A 76 21.52 -5.66 8.26
C ALA A 76 22.03 -6.84 7.42
N ALA A 77 21.19 -7.38 6.53
CA ALA A 77 21.56 -8.42 5.58
C ALA A 77 22.37 -7.93 4.37
N GLN A 78 22.66 -6.61 4.27
CA GLN A 78 23.36 -5.99 3.14
C GLN A 78 22.72 -6.28 1.77
N ASN A 79 21.40 -6.47 1.75
CA ASN A 79 20.67 -6.75 0.52
C ASN A 79 20.27 -5.43 -0.16
N GLU A 80 21.18 -4.87 -0.95
CA GLU A 80 21.00 -3.56 -1.61
C GLU A 80 19.76 -3.51 -2.53
N ALA A 81 19.48 -4.59 -3.26
CA ALA A 81 18.32 -4.66 -4.14
C ALA A 81 17.01 -4.68 -3.35
N GLY A 82 16.96 -5.48 -2.28
CA GLY A 82 15.83 -5.52 -1.37
C GLY A 82 15.63 -4.17 -0.66
N GLU A 83 16.71 -3.51 -0.27
CA GLU A 83 16.64 -2.20 0.40
C GLU A 83 15.98 -1.17 -0.52
N LYS A 84 16.41 -1.09 -1.78
CA LYS A 84 15.81 -0.19 -2.78
C LYS A 84 14.32 -0.46 -2.97
N GLN A 85 13.93 -1.74 -3.08
CA GLN A 85 12.53 -2.12 -3.23
C GLN A 85 11.70 -1.76 -1.99
N VAL A 86 12.17 -2.08 -0.80
CA VAL A 86 11.45 -1.78 0.46
C VAL A 86 11.29 -0.28 0.66
N ARG A 87 12.34 0.50 0.43
CA ARG A 87 12.27 1.98 0.48
C ARG A 87 11.26 2.52 -0.52
N TRP A 88 11.32 2.05 -1.77
CA TRP A 88 10.36 2.45 -2.79
C TRP A 88 8.91 2.14 -2.38
N VAL A 89 8.66 0.98 -1.78
CA VAL A 89 7.32 0.60 -1.30
C VAL A 89 6.85 1.54 -0.20
N ILE A 90 7.73 1.87 0.76
CA ILE A 90 7.43 2.79 1.86
C ILE A 90 7.08 4.17 1.31
N ASP A 91 7.94 4.72 0.46
CA ASP A 91 7.78 6.07 -0.10
C ASP A 91 6.50 6.16 -0.95
N THR A 92 6.26 5.16 -1.79
CA THR A 92 5.07 5.09 -2.64
C THR A 92 3.78 4.98 -1.81
N SER A 93 3.77 4.12 -0.78
CA SER A 93 2.62 3.95 0.10
C SER A 93 2.30 5.23 0.89
N MET A 94 3.33 5.95 1.36
CA MET A 94 3.18 7.24 2.03
C MET A 94 2.69 8.32 1.07
N ALA A 95 3.24 8.38 -0.15
CA ALA A 95 2.79 9.33 -1.17
C ALA A 95 1.31 9.12 -1.53
N PHE A 96 0.88 7.86 -1.67
CA PHE A 96 -0.53 7.54 -1.89
C PHE A 96 -1.39 7.90 -0.69
N THR A 97 -0.94 7.64 0.54
CA THR A 97 -1.66 8.06 1.76
C THR A 97 -1.98 9.54 1.71
N SER A 98 -0.99 10.40 1.43
CA SER A 98 -1.19 11.84 1.33
C SER A 98 -2.13 12.24 0.19
N LYS A 99 -1.97 11.64 -1.01
CA LYS A 99 -2.86 11.92 -2.16
C LYS A 99 -4.31 11.53 -1.88
N ILE A 100 -4.53 10.35 -1.31
CA ILE A 100 -5.86 9.84 -0.96
C ILE A 100 -6.54 10.76 0.05
N LEU A 101 -5.83 11.14 1.12
CA LEU A 101 -6.39 12.03 2.14
C LEU A 101 -6.70 13.43 1.59
N MET A 102 -5.82 13.98 0.75
CA MET A 102 -6.07 15.27 0.10
C MET A 102 -7.28 15.22 -0.82
N HIS A 103 -7.43 14.17 -1.62
CA HIS A 103 -8.58 13.97 -2.51
C HIS A 103 -9.88 13.78 -1.72
N ALA A 104 -9.85 12.96 -0.67
CA ALA A 104 -10.97 12.75 0.24
C ALA A 104 -11.45 14.08 0.86
N GLU A 105 -10.52 14.94 1.25
CA GLU A 105 -10.84 16.25 1.82
C GLU A 105 -11.46 17.20 0.78
N ILE A 106 -10.86 17.31 -0.41
CA ILE A 106 -11.35 18.19 -1.49
C ILE A 106 -12.75 17.78 -1.96
N THR A 107 -12.99 16.47 -2.06
CA THR A 107 -14.26 15.92 -2.59
C THR A 107 -15.27 15.63 -1.50
N SER A 108 -14.93 15.88 -0.23
CA SER A 108 -15.75 15.53 0.94
C SER A 108 -16.19 14.06 0.96
N ASP A 109 -15.26 13.16 0.64
CA ASP A 109 -15.46 11.71 0.59
C ASP A 109 -16.56 11.26 -0.41
N LYS A 110 -16.76 11.99 -1.52
CA LYS A 110 -17.81 11.72 -2.52
C LYS A 110 -17.33 11.10 -3.82
N ASP A 111 -16.08 11.33 -4.20
CA ASP A 111 -15.56 10.91 -5.49
C ASP A 111 -14.52 9.80 -5.32
N ASP A 112 -14.63 8.77 -6.17
CA ASP A 112 -13.60 7.74 -6.26
C ASP A 112 -12.24 8.34 -6.69
N LEU A 113 -11.15 7.62 -6.41
CA LEU A 113 -9.81 8.01 -6.80
C LEU A 113 -9.09 6.87 -7.51
N GLU A 114 -8.54 7.14 -8.68
CA GLU A 114 -7.62 6.25 -9.39
C GLU A 114 -6.18 6.78 -9.25
N LEU A 115 -5.24 5.88 -8.98
CA LEU A 115 -3.83 6.18 -8.76
C LEU A 115 -2.96 5.26 -9.59
N ASP A 116 -2.10 5.86 -10.42
CA ASP A 116 -1.07 5.16 -11.17
C ASP A 116 0.18 4.93 -10.30
N LEU A 117 0.82 3.78 -10.51
CA LEU A 117 2.08 3.48 -9.84
C LEU A 117 3.22 4.31 -10.45
N PRO A 118 4.12 4.86 -9.62
CA PRO A 118 5.33 5.49 -10.13
C PRO A 118 6.24 4.43 -10.78
N LYS A 119 7.26 4.87 -11.50
CA LYS A 119 8.22 3.96 -12.12
C LYS A 119 8.88 3.08 -11.04
N ALA A 120 8.96 1.77 -11.31
CA ALA A 120 9.63 0.81 -10.44
C ALA A 120 11.13 1.15 -10.23
N PRO A 121 11.73 0.77 -9.08
CA PRO A 121 13.11 1.09 -8.73
C PRO A 121 14.16 0.31 -9.51
#